data_AF-X1FIH6-F1
#
_entry.id   AF-X1FIH6-F1
#
_cell.length_a   1.000
_cell.length_b   1.000
_cell.length_c   1.000
_cell.angle_alpha   90.00
_cell.angle_beta   90.00
_cell.angle_gamma   90.00
#
_symmetry.space_group_name_H-M   'P 1'
#
loop_
_entity.id
_entity.type
_entity.pdbx_description
1 polymer ?
#
loop_
_entity_poly.entity_id
_entity_poly.type
_entity_poly.pdbx_seq_one_letter_code
_entity_poly.pdbx_strand_id
1 'polypeptide(L)'
;VYSQSSHIDLEYLAAGDCIDKIVTNFINVISGTGNVIRGMQSGAIEVEEYSNFHYNARLQAGMYGFSFMPVLEGAIETDLFKKRTFMGENKFKVIKCPYTGKDILTVPAANPDVCIVHVQRADKYGNAQYWGAMGSVQAAALASKKIVVSCEELVDHEIIQSSPHHTIIPAYRTSAVVEAKYGAHPTPVVGYYKHDALFRDWGFALMRSDKGAKKWLDEWVYGCEDHDAFMMKYVETFGNDILDSLKYDPFYSAPVNYGSPYP
;
A
#
# COMPACT_ATOMS: atom_id res chain seq x y z
N VAL A 1 -3.28 0.54 11.46
CA VAL A 1 -2.79 0.52 10.06
C VAL A 1 -3.93 0.81 9.08
N TYR A 2 -3.63 1.50 7.99
CA TYR A 2 -4.52 1.70 6.84
C TYR A 2 -4.01 0.80 5.71
N SER A 3 -4.80 -0.17 5.24
CA SER A 3 -4.42 -0.98 4.09
C SER A 3 -5.63 -1.22 3.18
N GLN A 4 -5.42 -1.01 1.88
CA GLN A 4 -6.45 -1.21 0.86
C GLN A 4 -6.18 -2.51 0.11
N SER A 5 -7.19 -3.37 0.00
CA SER A 5 -7.11 -4.64 -0.73
C SER A 5 -5.92 -5.46 -0.24
N SER A 6 -5.82 -5.57 1.08
CA SER A 6 -4.62 -6.02 1.77
C SER A 6 -4.26 -7.46 1.38
N HIS A 7 -2.95 -7.71 1.27
CA HIS A 7 -2.38 -8.99 0.87
C HIS A 7 -1.50 -9.53 2.00
N ILE A 8 -0.22 -9.77 1.71
CA ILE A 8 0.75 -10.40 2.61
C ILE A 8 1.30 -9.42 3.65
N ASP A 9 1.18 -8.12 3.39
CA ASP A 9 1.60 -7.02 4.26
C ASP A 9 0.94 -7.09 5.64
N LEU A 10 -0.39 -7.21 5.70
CA LEU A 10 -1.08 -7.33 6.99
C LEU A 10 -0.81 -8.65 7.69
N GLU A 11 -0.58 -9.74 6.94
CA GLU A 11 -0.25 -11.03 7.53
C GLU A 11 1.11 -10.99 8.24
N TYR A 12 2.11 -10.35 7.64
CA TYR A 12 3.42 -10.17 8.27
C TYR A 12 3.35 -9.24 9.48
N LEU A 13 2.62 -8.13 9.37
CA LEU A 13 2.44 -7.21 10.49
C LEU A 13 1.67 -7.86 11.65
N ALA A 14 0.64 -8.65 11.37
CA ALA A 14 -0.10 -9.40 12.39
C ALA A 14 0.77 -10.48 13.03
N ALA A 15 1.55 -11.23 12.24
CA ALA A 15 2.43 -12.27 12.74
C ALA A 15 3.56 -11.72 13.63
N GLY A 16 4.00 -10.49 13.38
CA GLY A 16 5.01 -9.79 14.17
C GLY A 16 4.44 -8.97 15.34
N ASP A 17 3.15 -9.11 15.65
CA ASP A 17 2.44 -8.35 16.70
C ASP A 17 2.55 -6.81 16.53
N CYS A 18 2.63 -6.33 15.30
CA CYS A 18 2.81 -4.92 14.94
C CYS A 18 1.49 -4.15 14.73
N ILE A 19 0.33 -4.81 14.86
CA ILE A 19 -0.98 -4.20 14.62
C ILE A 19 -2.02 -4.61 15.66
N ASP A 20 -2.79 -3.62 16.10
CA ASP A 20 -3.94 -3.77 16.99
C ASP A 20 -5.24 -3.28 16.32
N LYS A 21 -5.14 -2.34 15.38
CA LYS A 21 -6.28 -1.75 14.66
C LYS A 21 -6.02 -1.64 13.17
N ILE A 22 -7.00 -2.06 12.37
CA ILE A 22 -6.95 -2.03 10.90
C ILE A 22 -8.13 -1.24 10.37
N VAL A 23 -7.86 -0.25 9.51
CA VAL A 23 -8.86 0.33 8.63
C VAL A 23 -8.64 -0.27 7.25
N THR A 24 -9.66 -0.93 6.69
CA THR A 24 -9.55 -1.58 5.40
C THR A 24 -10.88 -1.63 4.66
N ASN A 25 -10.84 -2.18 3.46
CA ASN A 25 -11.97 -2.49 2.59
C ASN A 25 -12.05 -3.98 2.24
N PHE A 26 -10.93 -4.68 2.36
CA PHE A 26 -10.78 -6.08 2.00
C PHE A 26 -9.49 -6.63 2.60
N ILE A 27 -9.58 -7.81 3.21
CA ILE A 27 -8.45 -8.59 3.69
C ILE A 27 -8.44 -9.87 2.87
N ASN A 28 -7.35 -10.13 2.14
CA ASN A 28 -7.22 -11.38 1.43
C ASN A 28 -6.94 -12.52 2.41
N VAL A 29 -7.87 -13.46 2.53
CA VAL A 29 -7.73 -14.65 3.38
C VAL A 29 -7.60 -15.89 2.51
N ILE A 30 -6.38 -16.40 2.35
CA ILE A 30 -6.16 -17.64 1.61
C ILE A 30 -6.53 -18.85 2.49
N SER A 31 -7.51 -19.63 2.04
CA SER A 31 -8.00 -20.86 2.72
C SER A 31 -8.65 -20.64 4.10
N GLY A 32 -9.23 -19.46 4.33
CA GLY A 32 -10.13 -19.19 5.47
C GLY A 32 -9.47 -18.95 6.83
N THR A 33 -8.13 -18.92 6.91
CA THR A 33 -7.41 -18.57 8.14
C THR A 33 -6.06 -17.91 7.85
N GLY A 34 -5.60 -17.06 8.76
CA GLY A 34 -4.39 -16.26 8.69
C GLY A 34 -4.17 -15.53 10.03
N ASN A 35 -3.04 -14.87 10.21
CA ASN A 35 -2.72 -14.14 11.44
C ASN A 35 -3.74 -13.05 11.74
N VAL A 36 -4.19 -12.32 10.70
CA VAL A 36 -5.21 -11.27 10.88
C VAL A 36 -6.52 -11.86 11.40
N ILE A 37 -6.99 -12.96 10.80
CA ILE A 37 -8.23 -13.63 11.22
C ILE A 37 -8.11 -14.19 12.63
N ARG A 38 -6.98 -14.82 12.99
CA ARG A 38 -6.75 -15.30 14.36
C ARG A 38 -6.72 -14.14 15.37
N GLY A 39 -6.08 -13.02 15.02
CA GLY A 39 -6.07 -11.80 15.82
C GLY A 39 -7.47 -11.19 16.01
N MET A 40 -8.32 -11.22 14.98
CA MET A 40 -9.72 -10.82 15.09
C MET A 40 -10.51 -11.75 16.01
N GLN A 41 -10.32 -13.07 15.89
CA GLN A 41 -11.01 -14.07 16.71
C GLN A 41 -10.62 -14.02 18.19
N SER A 42 -9.36 -13.71 18.49
CA SER A 42 -8.89 -13.55 19.86
C SER A 42 -9.23 -12.17 20.46
N GLY A 43 -9.61 -11.20 19.63
CA GLY A 43 -9.84 -9.81 20.02
C GLY A 43 -8.56 -8.97 20.11
N ALA A 44 -7.41 -9.49 19.68
CA ALA A 44 -6.15 -8.75 19.61
C ALA A 44 -6.13 -7.71 18.47
N ILE A 45 -6.91 -7.94 17.41
CA ILE A 45 -7.01 -7.04 16.26
C ILE A 45 -8.47 -6.60 16.06
N GLU A 46 -8.70 -5.30 16.10
CA GLU A 46 -9.97 -4.68 15.72
C GLU A 46 -9.92 -4.20 14.26
N VAL A 47 -10.99 -4.43 13.48
CA VAL A 47 -11.08 -4.02 12.08
C VAL A 47 -12.23 -3.04 11.88
N GLU A 48 -11.98 -1.94 11.18
CA GLU A 48 -13.00 -1.01 10.71
C GLU A 48 -13.07 -1.04 9.18
N GLU A 49 -14.22 -1.47 8.66
CA GLU A 49 -14.41 -1.73 7.23
C GLU A 49 -15.11 -0.58 6.50
N TYR A 50 -14.61 -0.25 5.31
CA TYR A 50 -15.19 0.69 4.36
C TYR A 50 -15.36 0.04 2.99
N SER A 51 -16.19 0.61 2.12
CA SER A 51 -16.11 0.23 0.70
C SER A 51 -14.80 0.79 0.11
N ASN A 52 -14.38 0.24 -1.03
CA ASN A 52 -13.27 0.80 -1.82
C ASN A 52 -13.40 2.31 -2.01
N PHE A 53 -14.58 2.79 -2.40
CA PHE A 53 -14.83 4.21 -2.63
C PHE A 53 -14.69 5.02 -1.34
N HIS A 54 -15.34 4.60 -0.25
CA HIS A 54 -15.29 5.34 1.01
C HIS A 54 -13.88 5.40 1.59
N TYR A 55 -13.14 4.29 1.56
CA TYR A 55 -11.76 4.26 2.00
C TYR A 55 -10.88 5.27 1.23
N ASN A 56 -10.99 5.26 -0.10
CA ASN A 56 -10.24 6.19 -0.95
C ASN A 56 -10.66 7.65 -0.74
N ALA A 57 -11.95 7.92 -0.55
CA ALA A 57 -12.44 9.26 -0.26
C ALA A 57 -11.81 9.84 1.02
N ARG A 58 -11.56 9.00 2.04
CA ARG A 58 -10.85 9.44 3.26
C ARG A 58 -9.42 9.87 2.99
N LEU A 59 -8.68 9.10 2.19
CA LEU A 59 -7.31 9.42 1.81
C LEU A 59 -7.26 10.67 0.92
N GLN A 60 -8.18 10.79 -0.04
CA GLN A 60 -8.32 11.98 -0.88
C GLN A 60 -8.61 13.23 -0.05
N ALA A 61 -9.50 13.14 0.96
CA ALA A 61 -9.74 14.24 1.89
C ALA A 61 -8.46 14.67 2.62
N GLY A 62 -7.69 13.71 3.13
CA GLY A 62 -6.41 13.97 3.79
C GLY A 62 -5.38 14.61 2.86
N MET A 63 -5.26 14.09 1.63
CA MET A 63 -4.38 14.64 0.60
C MET A 63 -4.70 16.11 0.28
N TYR A 64 -5.98 16.48 0.22
CA TYR A 64 -6.40 17.86 -0.02
C TYR A 64 -6.36 18.75 1.23
N GLY A 65 -6.04 18.20 2.40
CA GLY A 65 -6.08 18.93 3.67
C GLY A 65 -7.50 19.21 4.19
N PHE A 66 -8.51 18.50 3.70
CA PHE A 66 -9.88 18.60 4.19
C PHE A 66 -10.07 17.75 5.46
N SER A 67 -11.02 18.13 6.31
CA SER A 67 -11.35 17.35 7.50
C SER A 67 -12.30 16.17 7.21
N PHE A 68 -13.05 16.25 6.12
CA PHE A 68 -14.00 15.22 5.68
C PHE A 68 -14.22 15.32 4.17
N MET A 69 -14.85 14.30 3.58
CA MET A 69 -15.29 14.33 2.19
C MET A 69 -16.73 13.80 2.07
N PRO A 70 -17.60 14.44 1.26
CA PRO A 70 -18.91 13.90 0.94
C PRO A 70 -18.78 12.61 0.12
N VAL A 71 -19.67 11.66 0.37
CA VAL A 71 -19.67 10.36 -0.29
C VAL A 71 -21.09 9.94 -0.67
N LEU A 72 -21.19 8.87 -1.48
CA LEU A 72 -22.47 8.35 -1.94
C LEU A 72 -23.29 7.81 -0.75
N GLU A 73 -24.54 8.25 -0.66
CA GLU A 73 -25.45 7.93 0.45
C GLU A 73 -25.86 6.46 0.52
N GLY A 74 -25.71 5.70 -0.56
CA GLY A 74 -26.05 4.28 -0.62
C GLY A 74 -25.34 3.41 0.44
N ALA A 75 -24.25 3.88 1.04
CA ALA A 75 -23.61 3.21 2.17
C ALA A 75 -24.54 3.04 3.37
N ILE A 76 -25.47 3.99 3.60
CA ILE A 76 -26.41 4.01 4.74
C ILE A 76 -27.23 2.73 4.81
N GLU A 77 -27.58 2.17 3.65
CA GLU A 77 -28.40 0.96 3.54
C GLU A 77 -27.61 -0.34 3.82
N THR A 78 -26.28 -0.26 3.88
CA THR A 78 -25.39 -1.42 3.99
C THR A 78 -24.89 -1.65 5.41
N ASP A 79 -24.37 -2.85 5.67
CA ASP A 79 -23.68 -3.17 6.91
C ASP A 79 -22.43 -2.31 7.15
N LEU A 80 -21.82 -1.71 6.10
CA LEU A 80 -20.68 -0.82 6.28
C LEU A 80 -21.02 0.41 7.12
N PHE A 81 -22.26 0.91 7.02
CA PHE A 81 -22.74 2.04 7.83
C PHE A 81 -23.30 1.58 9.18
N LYS A 82 -24.00 0.44 9.20
CA LYS A 82 -24.69 -0.10 10.38
C LYS A 82 -23.73 -0.72 11.39
N LYS A 83 -22.68 -1.41 10.92
CA LYS A 83 -21.63 -2.01 11.76
C LYS A 83 -20.45 -1.05 11.88
N ARG A 84 -20.13 -0.71 13.13
CA ARG A 84 -19.08 0.24 13.51
C ARG A 84 -18.25 -0.42 14.60
N THR A 85 -16.93 -0.31 14.52
CA THR A 85 -16.01 -0.83 15.52
C THR A 85 -15.36 0.35 16.26
N PHE A 86 -14.04 0.44 16.29
CA PHE A 86 -13.32 1.43 17.08
C PHE A 86 -13.51 2.88 16.58
N MET A 87 -14.00 3.11 15.35
CA MET A 87 -14.28 4.49 14.90
C MET A 87 -15.67 4.98 15.31
N GLY A 88 -16.61 4.07 15.66
CA GLY A 88 -17.95 4.42 16.15
C GLY A 88 -18.67 5.48 15.30
N GLU A 89 -19.21 6.50 15.96
CA GLU A 89 -19.90 7.62 15.31
C GLU A 89 -19.00 8.48 14.41
N ASN A 90 -17.68 8.38 14.56
CA ASN A 90 -16.76 9.09 13.69
C ASN A 90 -16.52 8.36 12.36
N LYS A 91 -16.99 7.11 12.19
CA LYS A 91 -16.86 6.35 10.93
C LYS A 91 -17.54 7.06 9.75
N PHE A 92 -18.76 7.52 9.98
CA PHE A 92 -19.59 8.28 9.04
C PHE A 92 -20.42 9.31 9.79
N LYS A 93 -20.63 10.48 9.18
CA LYS A 93 -21.58 11.50 9.66
C LYS A 93 -22.50 11.96 8.54
N VAL A 94 -23.73 12.30 8.88
CA VAL A 94 -24.68 12.94 7.96
C VAL A 94 -24.75 14.41 8.30
N ILE A 95 -24.58 15.27 7.30
CA ILE A 95 -24.67 16.73 7.45
C ILE A 95 -25.75 17.29 6.53
N LYS A 96 -26.32 18.45 6.88
CA LYS A 96 -27.23 19.19 6.00
C LYS A 96 -26.43 20.05 5.02
N CYS A 97 -26.69 19.89 3.73
CA CYS A 97 -26.17 20.78 2.70
C CYS A 97 -26.71 22.20 2.91
N PRO A 98 -25.86 23.22 3.11
CA PRO A 98 -26.34 24.58 3.36
C PRO A 98 -27.01 25.21 2.11
N TYR A 99 -26.74 24.67 0.92
CA TYR A 99 -27.28 25.19 -0.34
C TYR A 99 -28.59 24.54 -0.76
N THR A 100 -28.80 23.27 -0.41
CA THR A 100 -29.96 22.49 -0.90
C THR A 100 -30.83 21.92 0.21
N GLY A 101 -30.39 21.96 1.47
CA GLY A 101 -31.05 21.34 2.60
C GLY A 101 -31.04 19.80 2.60
N LYS A 102 -30.45 19.17 1.58
CA LYS A 102 -30.33 17.70 1.49
C LYS A 102 -29.35 17.16 2.52
N ASP A 103 -29.64 15.96 3.01
CA ASP A 103 -28.67 15.20 3.80
C ASP A 103 -27.53 14.73 2.91
N ILE A 104 -26.30 14.83 3.42
CA ILE A 104 -25.08 14.39 2.76
C ILE A 104 -24.32 13.48 3.71
N LEU A 105 -24.08 12.25 3.26
CA LEU A 105 -23.18 11.32 3.95
C LEU A 105 -21.73 11.77 3.78
N THR A 106 -20.95 11.72 4.85
CA THR A 106 -19.55 12.11 4.87
C THR A 106 -18.69 11.05 5.55
N VAL A 107 -17.42 10.99 5.15
CA VAL A 107 -16.36 10.23 5.84
C VAL A 107 -15.29 11.18 6.37
N PRO A 108 -14.68 10.90 7.53
CA PRO A 108 -13.58 11.73 8.04
C PRO A 108 -12.32 11.50 7.21
N ALA A 109 -11.49 12.54 7.07
CA ALA A 109 -10.19 12.39 6.44
C ALA A 109 -9.31 11.35 7.16
N ALA A 110 -8.49 10.65 6.40
CA ALA A 110 -7.44 9.80 6.92
C ALA A 110 -6.11 10.54 6.78
N ASN A 111 -5.39 10.73 7.89
CA ASN A 111 -4.11 11.43 7.93
C ASN A 111 -3.08 10.53 8.66
N PRO A 112 -2.54 9.50 8.00
CA PRO A 112 -1.59 8.59 8.63
C PRO A 112 -0.31 9.32 9.09
N ASP A 113 0.30 8.83 10.16
CA ASP A 113 1.56 9.41 10.64
C ASP A 113 2.73 9.11 9.70
N VAL A 114 2.74 7.91 9.11
CA VAL A 114 3.77 7.45 8.18
C VAL A 114 3.12 6.68 7.04
N CYS A 115 3.51 6.99 5.81
CA CYS A 115 3.29 6.14 4.64
C CYS A 115 4.63 5.56 4.19
N ILE A 116 4.65 4.24 4.04
CA ILE A 116 5.73 3.52 3.35
C ILE A 116 5.16 3.13 1.99
N VAL A 117 5.85 3.53 0.94
CA VAL A 117 5.43 3.28 -0.44
C VAL A 117 6.60 2.75 -1.25
N HIS A 118 6.34 1.75 -2.06
CA HIS A 118 7.30 1.25 -3.03
C HIS A 118 6.94 1.78 -4.42
N VAL A 119 7.91 2.36 -5.11
CA VAL A 119 7.74 2.95 -6.44
C VAL A 119 8.77 2.40 -7.40
N GLN A 120 8.54 2.58 -8.69
CA GLN A 120 9.51 2.14 -9.68
C GLN A 120 10.79 2.98 -9.63
N ARG A 121 10.67 4.31 -9.61
CA ARG A 121 11.83 5.21 -9.68
C ARG A 121 11.76 6.30 -8.63
N ALA A 122 12.92 6.67 -8.11
CA ALA A 122 13.07 7.91 -7.36
C ALA A 122 14.41 8.57 -7.68
N ASP A 123 14.55 9.85 -7.37
CA ASP A 123 15.86 10.50 -7.32
C ASP A 123 16.35 10.70 -5.88
N LYS A 124 17.61 11.09 -5.73
CA LYS A 124 18.23 11.39 -4.42
C LYS A 124 17.57 12.55 -3.67
N TYR A 125 16.75 13.37 -4.34
CA TYR A 125 16.05 14.49 -3.73
C TYR A 125 14.69 14.08 -3.16
N GLY A 126 14.18 12.90 -3.53
CA GLY A 126 12.90 12.37 -3.07
C GLY A 126 11.74 12.55 -4.02
N ASN A 127 11.98 12.93 -5.28
CA ASN A 127 10.93 12.87 -6.29
C ASN A 127 10.68 11.42 -6.67
N ALA A 128 9.46 10.93 -6.43
CA ALA A 128 9.09 9.53 -6.64
C ALA A 128 8.16 9.40 -7.85
N GLN A 129 8.57 8.60 -8.82
CA GLN A 129 7.80 8.27 -10.01
C GLN A 129 7.10 6.92 -9.88
N TYR A 130 5.80 6.92 -10.17
CA TYR A 130 4.97 5.73 -10.14
C TYR A 130 4.07 5.67 -11.38
N TRP A 131 3.91 4.48 -11.95
CA TRP A 131 3.03 4.23 -13.10
C TRP A 131 2.30 2.89 -13.00
N GLY A 132 1.28 2.73 -13.85
CA GLY A 132 0.39 1.57 -13.85
C GLY A 132 -0.88 1.84 -13.05
N ALA A 133 -1.32 0.85 -12.27
CA ALA A 133 -2.52 0.99 -11.45
C ALA A 133 -2.27 1.93 -10.28
N MET A 134 -2.69 3.19 -10.42
CA MET A 134 -2.47 4.27 -9.44
C MET A 134 -3.15 4.00 -8.10
N GLY A 135 -4.33 3.37 -8.11
CA GLY A 135 -5.09 3.05 -6.91
C GLY A 135 -5.19 4.21 -5.92
N SER A 136 -4.85 3.93 -4.65
CA SER A 136 -4.77 4.92 -3.57
C SER A 136 -3.37 5.50 -3.36
N VAL A 137 -2.35 5.10 -4.14
CA VAL A 137 -0.93 5.29 -3.79
C VAL A 137 -0.59 6.75 -3.54
N GLN A 138 -0.92 7.64 -4.49
CA GLN A 138 -0.65 9.06 -4.35
C GLN A 138 -1.41 9.68 -3.17
N ALA A 139 -2.69 9.33 -3.02
CA ALA A 139 -3.51 9.87 -1.94
C ALA A 139 -3.03 9.40 -0.56
N ALA A 140 -2.63 8.14 -0.41
CA ALA A 140 -2.08 7.59 0.82
C ALA A 140 -0.78 8.29 1.23
N ALA A 141 0.13 8.47 0.27
CA ALA A 141 1.38 9.16 0.49
C ALA A 141 1.14 10.63 0.87
N LEU A 142 0.39 11.36 0.05
CA LEU A 142 0.19 12.80 0.24
C LEU A 142 -0.78 13.16 1.38
N ALA A 143 -1.58 12.22 1.89
CA ALA A 143 -2.33 12.38 3.13
C ALA A 143 -1.48 12.16 4.39
N SER A 144 -0.29 11.58 4.26
CA SER A 144 0.55 11.21 5.40
C SER A 144 1.49 12.32 5.83
N LYS A 145 1.80 12.35 7.14
CA LYS A 145 2.72 13.35 7.73
C LYS A 145 4.17 13.10 7.32
N LYS A 146 4.60 11.84 7.28
CA LYS A 146 5.92 11.40 6.81
C LYS A 146 5.76 10.38 5.68
N ILE A 147 6.66 10.43 4.71
CA ILE A 147 6.65 9.54 3.54
C ILE A 147 8.03 8.91 3.40
N VAL A 148 8.08 7.59 3.48
CA VAL A 148 9.27 6.79 3.19
C VAL A 148 9.05 6.13 1.84
N VAL A 149 9.91 6.47 0.88
CA VAL A 149 9.87 5.93 -0.47
C VAL A 149 10.94 4.86 -0.58
N SER A 150 10.53 3.63 -0.89
CA SER A 150 11.45 2.62 -1.41
C SER A 150 11.29 2.56 -2.93
N CYS A 151 12.37 2.31 -3.68
CA CYS A 151 12.30 2.24 -5.13
C CYS A 151 13.13 1.11 -5.74
N GLU A 152 12.72 0.64 -6.91
CA GLU A 152 13.50 -0.31 -7.70
C GLU A 152 14.79 0.32 -8.27
N GLU A 153 14.72 1.60 -8.65
CA GLU A 153 15.83 2.28 -9.33
C GLU A 153 15.97 3.72 -8.84
N LEU A 154 17.15 4.06 -8.34
CA LEU A 154 17.56 5.46 -8.18
C LEU A 154 18.08 6.01 -9.51
N VAL A 155 17.45 7.09 -9.99
CA VAL A 155 17.81 7.75 -11.25
C VAL A 155 18.32 9.18 -11.02
N ASP A 156 19.07 9.68 -12.00
CA ASP A 156 19.45 11.08 -12.05
C ASP A 156 18.22 12.01 -12.18
N HIS A 157 18.34 13.23 -11.66
CA HIS A 157 17.22 14.17 -11.59
C HIS A 157 16.69 14.58 -12.97
N GLU A 158 17.57 14.60 -13.98
CA GLU A 158 17.24 14.88 -15.37
C GLU A 158 16.25 13.84 -15.94
N ILE A 159 16.33 12.58 -15.50
CA ILE A 159 15.35 11.55 -15.87
C ILE A 159 13.99 11.88 -15.27
N ILE A 160 13.95 12.33 -14.01
CA ILE A 160 12.70 12.77 -13.36
C ILE A 160 12.09 13.95 -14.13
N GLN A 161 12.90 14.94 -14.47
CA GLN A 161 12.47 16.12 -15.21
C GLN A 161 12.00 15.81 -16.63
N SER A 162 12.54 14.76 -17.26
CA SER A 162 12.14 14.37 -18.62
C SER A 162 10.73 13.75 -18.68
N SER A 163 10.21 13.27 -17.55
CA SER A 163 8.89 12.63 -17.44
C SER A 163 8.15 13.07 -16.17
N PRO A 164 7.88 14.38 -16.00
CA PRO A 164 7.41 14.91 -14.72
C PRO A 164 6.02 14.38 -14.34
N HIS A 165 5.21 13.98 -15.33
CA HIS A 165 3.86 13.42 -15.13
C HIS A 165 3.82 12.10 -14.36
N HIS A 166 4.92 11.35 -14.31
CA HIS A 166 5.00 10.16 -13.47
C HIS A 166 5.30 10.48 -12.02
N THR A 167 5.75 11.71 -11.71
CA THR A 167 6.12 12.10 -10.35
C THR A 167 4.86 12.32 -9.51
N ILE A 168 4.56 11.38 -8.62
CA ILE A 168 3.35 11.41 -7.80
C ILE A 168 3.61 11.94 -6.40
N ILE A 169 4.85 11.84 -5.92
CA ILE A 169 5.29 12.37 -4.64
C ILE A 169 6.48 13.30 -4.92
N PRO A 170 6.34 14.61 -4.69
CA PRO A 170 7.42 15.55 -4.91
C PRO A 170 8.43 15.53 -3.75
N ALA A 171 9.69 15.85 -4.04
CA ALA A 171 10.81 15.85 -3.08
C ALA A 171 10.49 16.49 -1.72
N TYR A 172 9.83 17.64 -1.70
CA TYR A 172 9.53 18.38 -0.46
C TYR A 172 8.54 17.66 0.48
N ARG A 173 7.83 16.62 -0.01
CA ARG A 173 6.95 15.77 0.78
C ARG A 173 7.65 14.52 1.30
N THR A 174 8.77 14.13 0.69
CA THR A 174 9.47 12.89 0.98
C THR A 174 10.37 13.06 2.21
N SER A 175 10.28 12.11 3.14
CA SER A 175 11.09 12.10 4.37
C SER A 175 12.34 11.23 4.23
N ALA A 176 12.29 10.16 3.43
CA ALA A 176 13.42 9.29 3.14
C ALA A 176 13.23 8.57 1.79
N VAL A 177 14.35 8.28 1.13
CA VAL A 177 14.40 7.46 -0.09
C VAL A 177 15.35 6.28 0.16
N VAL A 178 14.94 5.08 -0.23
CA VAL A 178 15.72 3.85 -0.11
C VAL A 178 15.69 3.11 -1.45
N GLU A 179 16.84 2.85 -2.04
CA GLU A 179 16.89 1.89 -3.16
C GLU A 179 16.75 0.48 -2.60
N ALA A 180 15.71 -0.23 -3.00
CA ALA A 180 15.42 -1.59 -2.59
C ALA A 180 14.92 -2.36 -3.82
N LYS A 181 15.87 -2.90 -4.60
CA LYS A 181 15.57 -3.70 -5.80
C LYS A 181 14.80 -4.95 -5.42
N TYR A 182 13.70 -5.24 -6.10
CA TYR A 182 12.73 -6.25 -5.68
C TYR A 182 12.06 -5.93 -4.34
N GLY A 183 11.94 -4.66 -3.97
CA GLY A 183 11.47 -4.23 -2.66
C GLY A 183 9.99 -4.51 -2.40
N ALA A 184 9.20 -4.72 -3.46
CA ALA A 184 7.81 -5.17 -3.33
C ALA A 184 7.64 -6.70 -3.45
N HIS A 185 8.72 -7.48 -3.64
CA HIS A 185 8.64 -8.94 -3.69
C HIS A 185 7.93 -9.49 -2.44
N PRO A 186 7.00 -10.45 -2.57
CA PRO A 186 6.67 -11.22 -3.78
C PRO A 186 5.59 -10.60 -4.70
N THR A 187 5.11 -9.39 -4.43
CA THR A 187 4.10 -8.70 -5.24
C THR A 187 4.71 -8.08 -6.51
N PRO A 188 3.95 -7.89 -7.60
CA PRO A 188 4.51 -7.41 -8.87
C PRO A 188 4.83 -5.91 -8.85
N VAL A 189 5.84 -5.51 -9.62
CA VAL A 189 6.13 -4.10 -9.95
C VAL A 189 6.10 -3.93 -11.45
N VAL A 190 5.15 -3.11 -11.93
CA VAL A 190 4.91 -2.90 -13.37
C VAL A 190 6.17 -2.36 -14.04
N GLY A 191 6.67 -3.09 -15.03
CA GLY A 191 7.89 -2.75 -15.79
C GLY A 191 9.18 -3.37 -15.24
N TYR A 192 9.15 -4.01 -14.07
CA TYR A 192 10.33 -4.62 -13.44
C TYR A 192 10.16 -6.14 -13.32
N TYR A 193 9.19 -6.62 -12.54
CA TYR A 193 8.97 -8.05 -12.34
C TYR A 193 7.52 -8.42 -11.98
N LYS A 194 7.18 -9.66 -12.32
CA LYS A 194 5.89 -10.32 -12.12
C LYS A 194 5.72 -10.78 -10.67
N HIS A 195 4.48 -11.12 -10.34
CA HIS A 195 4.12 -11.70 -9.06
C HIS A 195 4.83 -13.05 -8.86
N ASP A 196 5.55 -13.22 -7.76
CA ASP A 196 6.11 -14.51 -7.35
C ASP A 196 5.06 -15.32 -6.59
N ALA A 197 4.30 -16.13 -7.33
CA ALA A 197 3.21 -16.91 -6.74
C ALA A 197 3.72 -18.00 -5.80
N LEU A 198 4.86 -18.62 -6.11
CA LEU A 198 5.41 -19.73 -5.34
C LEU A 198 5.83 -19.26 -3.95
N PHE A 199 6.64 -18.20 -3.87
CA PHE A 199 7.10 -17.67 -2.60
C PHE A 199 5.95 -17.12 -1.76
N ARG A 200 5.03 -16.38 -2.39
CA ARG A 200 3.83 -15.84 -1.74
C ARG A 200 2.98 -16.96 -1.12
N ASP A 201 2.65 -17.98 -1.91
CA ASP A 201 1.73 -19.04 -1.49
C ASP A 201 2.36 -19.93 -0.41
N TRP A 202 3.68 -20.13 -0.46
CA TRP A 202 4.41 -20.80 0.61
C TRP A 202 4.37 -20.01 1.93
N GLY A 203 4.60 -18.71 1.86
CA GLY A 203 4.46 -17.81 3.02
C GLY A 203 3.06 -17.86 3.62
N PHE A 204 2.01 -17.71 2.80
CA PHE A 204 0.62 -17.83 3.27
C PHE A 204 0.33 -19.20 3.88
N ALA A 205 0.85 -20.29 3.33
CA ALA A 205 0.64 -21.62 3.88
C ALA A 205 1.20 -21.75 5.30
N LEU A 206 2.39 -21.17 5.57
CA LEU A 206 2.99 -21.18 6.90
C LEU A 206 2.28 -20.24 7.88
N MET A 207 1.78 -19.10 7.42
CA MET A 207 1.02 -18.12 8.22
C MET A 207 -0.33 -18.63 8.76
N ARG A 208 -0.77 -19.84 8.37
CA ARG A 208 -2.00 -20.47 8.88
C ARG A 208 -1.93 -20.91 10.35
N SER A 209 -0.75 -20.92 10.96
CA SER A 209 -0.57 -21.29 12.37
C SER A 209 0.51 -20.43 13.00
N ASP A 210 0.42 -20.19 14.32
CA ASP A 210 1.41 -19.36 15.02
C ASP A 210 2.82 -19.95 14.94
N LYS A 211 2.93 -21.29 15.01
CA LYS A 211 4.20 -22.00 14.84
C LYS A 211 4.79 -21.80 13.44
N GLY A 212 3.96 -21.88 12.40
CA GLY A 212 4.39 -21.68 11.02
C GLY A 212 4.75 -20.23 10.73
N ALA A 213 3.94 -19.29 11.23
CA ALA A 213 4.19 -17.86 11.16
C ALA A 213 5.52 -17.48 11.81
N LYS A 214 5.76 -17.96 13.04
CA LYS A 214 7.02 -17.76 13.74
C LYS A 214 8.20 -18.32 12.93
N LYS A 215 8.09 -19.55 12.42
CA LYS A 215 9.16 -20.13 11.59
C LYS A 215 9.44 -19.28 10.36
N TRP A 216 8.39 -18.79 9.69
CA TRP A 216 8.54 -17.94 8.52
C TRP A 216 9.25 -16.62 8.85
N LEU A 217 8.83 -15.94 9.92
CA LEU A 217 9.46 -14.69 10.35
C LEU A 217 10.90 -14.89 10.80
N ASP A 218 11.18 -15.92 11.62
CA ASP A 218 12.54 -16.26 12.06
C ASP A 218 13.47 -16.50 10.86
N GLU A 219 12.95 -17.13 9.80
CA GLU A 219 13.74 -17.50 8.63
C GLU A 219 13.90 -16.34 7.62
N TRP A 220 12.80 -15.73 7.20
CA TRP A 220 12.77 -14.81 6.05
C TRP A 220 12.72 -13.32 6.45
N VAL A 221 12.55 -13.02 7.74
CA VAL A 221 12.53 -11.64 8.25
C VAL A 221 13.66 -11.42 9.25
N TYR A 222 13.59 -12.04 10.44
CA TYR A 222 14.57 -11.83 11.52
C TYR A 222 15.92 -12.49 11.26
N GLY A 223 15.96 -13.52 10.41
CA GLY A 223 17.18 -14.20 9.99
C GLY A 223 17.93 -13.48 8.86
N CYS A 224 17.37 -12.40 8.31
CA CYS A 224 17.99 -11.57 7.28
C CYS A 224 18.40 -10.24 7.92
N GLU A 225 19.68 -9.88 7.84
CA GLU A 225 20.17 -8.62 8.43
C GLU A 225 19.60 -7.37 7.75
N ASP A 226 19.48 -7.45 6.42
CA ASP A 226 18.94 -6.38 5.57
C ASP A 226 18.25 -6.97 4.31
N HIS A 227 17.82 -6.08 3.42
CA HIS A 227 17.16 -6.45 2.17
C HIS A 227 18.07 -7.24 1.23
N ASP A 228 19.35 -6.90 1.17
CA ASP A 228 20.32 -7.60 0.31
C ASP A 228 20.54 -9.03 0.80
N ALA A 229 20.65 -9.24 2.11
CA ALA A 229 20.71 -10.56 2.72
C ALA A 229 19.46 -11.41 2.43
N PHE A 230 18.27 -10.79 2.46
CA PHE A 230 17.02 -11.45 2.04
C PHE A 230 17.08 -11.91 0.58
N MET A 231 17.51 -11.03 -0.34
CA MET A 231 17.59 -11.36 -1.76
C MET A 231 18.67 -12.41 -2.06
N MET A 232 19.82 -12.36 -1.39
CA MET A 232 20.86 -13.39 -1.49
C MET A 232 20.32 -14.75 -1.05
N LYS A 233 19.67 -14.81 0.12
CA LYS A 233 19.07 -16.04 0.64
C LYS A 233 18.00 -16.60 -0.32
N TYR A 234 17.18 -15.72 -0.91
CA TYR A 234 16.20 -16.13 -1.91
C TYR A 234 16.88 -16.82 -3.10
N VAL A 235 17.94 -16.20 -3.65
CA VAL A 235 18.70 -16.77 -4.78
C VAL A 235 19.39 -18.08 -4.39
N GLU A 236 19.95 -18.19 -3.19
CA GLU A 236 20.55 -19.45 -2.71
C GLU A 236 19.52 -20.58 -2.58
N THR A 237 18.28 -20.24 -2.21
CA THR A 237 17.21 -21.21 -1.97
C THR A 237 16.53 -21.66 -3.26
N PHE A 238 16.26 -20.73 -4.18
CA PHE A 238 15.46 -20.98 -5.38
C PHE A 238 16.24 -20.96 -6.70
N GLY A 239 17.46 -20.41 -6.68
CA GLY A 239 18.29 -20.21 -7.86
C GLY A 239 17.97 -18.92 -8.62
N ASN A 240 18.97 -18.41 -9.35
CA ASN A 240 18.83 -17.21 -10.18
C ASN A 240 17.79 -17.40 -11.30
N ASP A 241 17.67 -18.61 -11.86
CA ASP A 241 16.73 -18.90 -12.95
C ASP A 241 15.28 -18.57 -12.56
N ILE A 242 14.89 -18.84 -11.30
CA ILE A 242 13.57 -18.50 -10.79
C ILE A 242 13.40 -16.99 -10.65
N LEU A 243 14.38 -16.29 -10.07
CA LEU A 243 14.34 -14.83 -9.94
C LEU A 243 14.27 -14.14 -11.31
N ASP A 244 15.07 -14.61 -12.27
CA ASP A 244 15.11 -14.08 -13.63
C ASP A 244 13.81 -14.34 -14.39
N SER A 245 13.14 -15.48 -14.14
CA SER A 245 11.84 -15.79 -14.74
C SER A 245 10.73 -14.79 -14.37
N LEU A 246 10.88 -14.06 -13.26
CA LEU A 246 9.94 -13.04 -12.84
C LEU A 246 10.01 -11.79 -13.70
N LYS A 247 11.11 -11.53 -14.41
CA LYS A 247 11.26 -10.30 -15.21
C LYS A 247 10.20 -10.20 -16.30
N TYR A 248 9.76 -8.98 -16.57
CA TYR A 248 8.91 -8.70 -17.72
C TYR A 248 9.74 -8.58 -18.99
N ASP A 249 9.17 -9.04 -20.11
CA ASP A 249 9.66 -8.62 -21.41
C ASP A 249 9.35 -7.12 -21.58
N PRO A 250 10.30 -6.30 -22.06
CA PRO A 250 10.06 -4.87 -22.23
C PRO A 250 8.87 -4.58 -23.14
N PHE A 251 7.92 -3.78 -22.65
CA PHE A 251 6.78 -3.30 -23.42
C PHE A 251 6.56 -1.82 -23.15
N TYR A 252 7.07 -0.97 -24.05
CA TYR A 252 7.06 0.48 -23.89
C TYR A 252 5.77 1.11 -24.43
N SER A 253 5.24 2.11 -23.73
CA SER A 253 4.19 2.97 -24.27
C SER A 253 4.70 3.80 -25.46
N ALA A 254 3.80 4.27 -26.31
CA ALA A 254 4.16 5.24 -27.35
C ALA A 254 4.72 6.53 -26.70
N PRO A 255 5.85 7.08 -27.20
CA PRO A 255 6.41 8.31 -26.66
C PRO A 255 5.55 9.52 -27.04
N VAL A 256 5.50 10.51 -26.15
CA VAL A 256 4.84 11.79 -26.39
C VAL A 256 5.89 12.85 -26.69
N ASN A 257 5.71 13.61 -27.77
CA ASN A 257 6.57 14.75 -28.08
C ASN A 257 6.05 16.01 -27.39
N TYR A 258 6.73 16.42 -26.31
CA TYR A 258 6.41 17.64 -25.57
C TYR A 258 7.04 18.92 -26.16
N GLY A 259 7.95 18.77 -27.13
CA GLY A 259 8.83 19.85 -27.59
C GLY A 259 9.92 20.19 -26.55
N SER A 260 11.05 20.70 -27.01
CA SER A 260 12.06 21.27 -26.11
C SER A 260 11.64 22.69 -25.73
N PRO A 261 11.55 23.05 -24.43
CA PRO A 261 11.34 24.44 -24.03
C PRO A 261 12.58 25.31 -24.25
N TYR A 262 13.72 24.70 -24.60
CA TYR A 262 14.97 25.37 -24.93
C TYR A 262 15.32 25.19 -26.41
N PRO A 263 15.79 26.25 -27.10
CA PRO A 263 16.13 26.21 -28.52
C PRO A 263 17.32 25.30 -28.84
#